data_AF-E8WK96-F1
#
_entry.id   AF-E8WK96-F1
#
_cell.length_a   1.000
_cell.length_b   1.000
_cell.length_c   1.000
_cell.angle_alpha   90.00
_cell.angle_beta   90.00
_cell.angle_gamma   90.00
#
_symmetry.space_group_name_H-M   'P 1'
#
loop_
_entity.id
_entity.type
_entity.pdbx_description
1 polymer ?
#
loop_
_entity_poly.entity_id
_entity_poly.type
_entity_poly.pdbx_seq_one_letter_code
_entity_poly.pdbx_strand_id
1 'polypeptide(L)'
;MADTPDLKKINKTIKIFAVAQFGLIAILIYTAINFQQQLQAVGRGYRFMNGVIYAFVIQLLLFYPIFRFASKEADRDFSIVGKTLSQEETKEFAKKKRWGDVTKMSVMGFYVIFSLASPADPFILSVIMYSFLLTILSYLQCYSFAIKKLTKGAKA
;
A
#
# COMPACT_ATOMS: atom_id res chain seq x y z
N MET A 1 28.20 1.77 -15.41
CA MET A 1 27.19 2.69 -14.84
C MET A 1 26.52 2.06 -13.61
N ALA A 2 27.29 1.68 -12.60
CA ALA A 2 26.80 1.04 -11.38
C ALA A 2 27.27 1.87 -10.18
N ASP A 3 26.39 2.08 -9.20
CA ASP A 3 26.61 2.81 -7.95
C ASP A 3 26.53 4.35 -7.97
N THR A 4 25.46 4.93 -8.53
CA THR A 4 25.02 6.24 -8.03
C THR A 4 24.43 6.08 -6.62
N PRO A 5 24.81 6.91 -5.62
CA PRO A 5 24.29 6.85 -4.26
C PRO A 5 22.75 6.84 -4.17
N ASP A 6 22.07 7.42 -5.17
CA ASP A 6 20.61 7.49 -5.22
C ASP A 6 19.95 6.16 -5.57
N LEU A 7 20.58 5.32 -6.41
CA LEU A 7 20.09 3.95 -6.63
C LEU A 7 20.22 3.09 -5.37
N LYS A 8 21.28 3.30 -4.56
CA LYS A 8 21.42 2.63 -3.26
C LYS A 8 20.30 3.02 -2.30
N LYS A 9 19.93 4.31 -2.26
CA LYS A 9 18.80 4.80 -1.46
C LYS A 9 17.47 4.15 -1.89
N ILE A 10 17.19 4.11 -3.19
CA ILE A 10 15.97 3.48 -3.73
C ILE A 10 15.92 1.99 -3.39
N ASN A 11 17.03 1.27 -3.54
CA ASN A 11 17.10 -0.15 -3.17
C ASN A 11 16.90 -0.37 -1.66
N LYS A 12 17.39 0.54 -0.82
CA LYS A 12 17.13 0.51 0.63
C LYS A 12 15.64 0.72 0.92
N THR A 13 14.98 1.64 0.23
CA THR A 13 13.52 1.86 0.34
C THR A 13 12.74 0.60 -0.02
N ILE A 14 13.08 -0.08 -1.12
CA ILE A 14 12.44 -1.36 -1.50
C ILE A 14 12.63 -2.43 -0.42
N LYS A 15 13.82 -2.53 0.18
CA LYS A 15 14.06 -3.48 1.28
C LYS A 15 13.19 -3.17 2.50
N ILE A 16 13.06 -1.89 2.87
CA ILE A 16 12.17 -1.46 3.96
C ILE A 16 10.72 -1.84 3.62
N PHE A 17 10.29 -1.63 2.37
CA PHE A 17 8.94 -2.00 1.94
C PHE A 17 8.71 -3.50 2.00
N ALA A 18 9.71 -4.32 1.66
CA ALA A 18 9.63 -5.76 1.80
C ALA A 18 9.45 -6.18 3.27
N VAL A 19 10.23 -5.60 4.20
CA VAL A 19 10.08 -5.86 5.64
C VAL A 19 8.69 -5.42 6.14
N ALA A 20 8.21 -4.25 5.72
CA ALA A 20 6.88 -3.77 6.06
C ALA A 20 5.77 -4.70 5.51
N GLN A 21 5.94 -5.25 4.30
CA GLN A 21 5.02 -6.23 3.74
C GLN A 21 4.95 -7.51 4.57
N PHE A 22 6.08 -8.05 5.02
CA PHE A 22 6.08 -9.21 5.91
C PHE A 22 5.35 -8.92 7.22
N GLY A 23 5.58 -7.75 7.82
CA GLY A 23 4.85 -7.32 9.02
C GLY A 23 3.34 -7.22 8.77
N LEU A 24 2.93 -6.59 7.67
CA LEU A 24 1.52 -6.44 7.31
C LEU A 24 0.84 -7.79 7.01
N ILE A 25 1.54 -8.74 6.38
CA ILE A 25 1.03 -10.09 6.17
C ILE A 25 0.82 -10.81 7.51
N ALA A 26 1.76 -10.69 8.45
CA ALA A 26 1.61 -11.27 9.79
C ALA A 26 0.40 -10.66 10.53
N ILE A 27 0.22 -9.35 10.45
CA ILE A 27 -0.95 -8.65 11.01
C ILE A 27 -2.25 -9.12 10.33
N LEU A 28 -2.24 -9.31 9.00
CA LEU A 28 -3.39 -9.80 8.25
C LEU A 28 -3.79 -11.22 8.70
N ILE A 29 -2.81 -12.12 8.88
CA ILE A 29 -3.06 -13.48 9.37
C ILE A 29 -3.59 -13.43 10.81
N TYR A 30 -2.97 -12.65 11.70
CA TYR A 30 -3.41 -12.49 13.07
C TYR A 30 -4.85 -11.98 13.17
N THR A 31 -5.17 -10.92 12.42
CA THR A 31 -6.54 -10.37 12.38
C THR A 31 -7.53 -11.34 11.74
N ALA A 32 -7.12 -12.11 10.73
CA ALA A 32 -7.95 -13.17 10.16
C ALA A 32 -8.35 -14.21 11.21
N ILE A 33 -7.38 -14.72 11.98
CA ILE A 33 -7.64 -15.68 13.05
C ILE A 33 -8.55 -15.09 14.13
N ASN A 34 -8.28 -13.85 14.57
CA ASN A 34 -9.07 -13.19 15.62
C ASN A 34 -10.54 -13.00 15.18
N PHE A 35 -10.78 -12.49 13.96
CA PHE A 35 -12.14 -12.32 13.46
C PHE A 35 -12.85 -13.65 13.18
N GLN A 36 -12.12 -14.69 12.77
CA GLN A 36 -12.68 -16.03 12.65
C GLN A 36 -13.21 -16.53 14.01
N GLN A 37 -12.41 -16.39 15.09
CA GLN A 37 -12.81 -16.76 16.44
C GLN A 37 -14.02 -15.95 16.93
N GLN A 38 -14.01 -14.62 16.72
CA GLN A 38 -15.14 -13.75 17.08
C GLN A 38 -16.42 -14.13 16.33
N LEU A 39 -16.33 -14.43 15.04
CA LEU A 39 -17.47 -14.86 14.23
C LEU A 39 -17.99 -16.23 14.65
N GLN A 40 -17.12 -17.15 15.03
CA GLN A 40 -17.51 -18.45 15.59
C GLN A 40 -18.24 -18.28 16.93
N ALA A 41 -17.73 -17.40 17.81
CA ALA A 41 -18.33 -17.13 19.12
C ALA A 41 -19.78 -16.61 19.03
N VAL A 42 -20.11 -15.85 17.97
CA VAL A 42 -21.47 -15.36 17.72
C VAL A 42 -22.30 -16.29 16.81
N GLY A 43 -21.87 -17.54 16.59
CA GLY A 43 -22.60 -18.52 15.78
C GLY A 43 -22.61 -18.22 14.27
N ARG A 44 -21.74 -17.33 13.79
CA ARG A 44 -21.67 -16.88 12.38
C ARG A 44 -20.33 -17.20 11.71
N GLY A 45 -19.67 -18.28 12.15
CA GLY A 45 -18.37 -18.71 11.61
C GLY A 45 -18.34 -18.90 10.08
N TYR A 46 -19.46 -19.32 9.48
CA TYR A 46 -19.60 -19.48 8.02
C TYR A 46 -19.39 -18.16 7.24
N ARG A 47 -19.58 -17.00 7.88
CA ARG A 47 -19.39 -15.67 7.25
C ARG A 47 -17.93 -15.24 7.15
N PHE A 48 -17.00 -15.92 7.82
CA PHE A 48 -15.58 -15.59 7.76
C PHE A 48 -15.08 -15.58 6.32
N MET A 49 -15.38 -16.63 5.55
CA MET A 49 -14.94 -16.72 4.15
C MET A 49 -15.57 -15.63 3.27
N ASN A 50 -16.83 -15.26 3.56
CA ASN A 50 -17.47 -14.15 2.86
C ASN A 50 -16.70 -12.84 3.10
N GLY A 51 -16.23 -12.58 4.32
CA GLY A 51 -15.46 -11.38 4.64
C GLY A 51 -14.14 -11.31 3.86
N VAL A 52 -13.46 -12.45 3.74
CA VAL A 52 -12.26 -12.60 2.90
C VAL A 52 -12.59 -12.31 1.43
N ILE A 53 -13.66 -12.92 0.90
CA ILE A 53 -14.09 -12.72 -0.49
C ILE A 53 -14.42 -11.24 -0.76
N TYR A 54 -15.18 -10.58 0.11
CA TYR A 54 -15.51 -9.17 -0.04
C TYR A 54 -14.27 -8.27 -0.05
N ALA A 55 -13.31 -8.54 0.84
CA ALA A 55 -12.05 -7.81 0.86
C ALA A 55 -11.26 -7.99 -0.45
N PHE A 56 -11.23 -9.20 -1.03
CA PHE A 56 -10.63 -9.43 -2.34
C PHE A 56 -11.36 -8.71 -3.48
N VAL A 57 -12.69 -8.70 -3.47
CA VAL A 57 -13.48 -7.95 -4.47
C VAL A 57 -13.18 -6.45 -4.40
N ILE A 58 -13.19 -5.87 -3.19
CA ILE A 58 -12.79 -4.48 -2.97
C ILE A 58 -11.36 -4.26 -3.48
N GLN A 59 -10.45 -5.17 -3.17
CA GLN A 59 -9.05 -5.08 -3.59
C GLN A 59 -8.89 -5.11 -5.12
N LEU A 60 -9.67 -5.93 -5.82
CA LEU A 60 -9.67 -5.99 -7.28
C LEU A 60 -10.15 -4.67 -7.89
N LEU A 61 -11.21 -4.08 -7.33
CA LEU A 61 -11.71 -2.78 -7.77
C LEU A 61 -10.68 -1.65 -7.54
N LEU A 62 -9.97 -1.71 -6.41
CA LEU A 62 -8.96 -0.72 -6.05
C LEU A 62 -7.59 -0.98 -6.69
N PHE A 63 -7.37 -2.15 -7.29
CA PHE A 63 -6.06 -2.53 -7.80
C PHE A 63 -5.53 -1.56 -8.86
N TYR A 64 -6.33 -1.24 -9.88
CA TYR A 64 -5.92 -0.33 -10.95
C TYR A 64 -5.58 1.09 -10.45
N PRO A 65 -6.41 1.78 -9.65
CA PRO A 65 -6.04 3.08 -9.13
C PRO A 65 -4.81 3.04 -8.23
N ILE A 66 -4.66 2.00 -7.38
CA ILE A 66 -3.46 1.81 -6.55
C ILE A 66 -2.22 1.64 -7.43
N PHE A 67 -2.29 0.77 -8.44
CA PHE A 67 -1.19 0.50 -9.36
C PHE A 67 -0.76 1.78 -10.09
N ARG A 68 -1.72 2.54 -10.61
CA ARG A 68 -1.46 3.79 -11.33
C ARG A 68 -0.84 4.84 -10.42
N PHE A 69 -1.34 4.97 -9.19
CA PHE A 69 -0.81 5.91 -8.21
C PHE A 69 0.63 5.53 -7.80
N ALA A 70 0.86 4.28 -7.43
CA ALA A 70 2.17 3.78 -7.03
C ALA A 70 3.20 3.89 -8.16
N SER A 71 2.80 3.63 -9.41
CA SER A 71 3.69 3.77 -10.57
C SER A 71 4.10 5.22 -10.79
N LYS A 72 3.18 6.17 -10.71
CA LYS A 72 3.50 7.61 -10.84
C LYS A 72 4.46 8.10 -9.75
N GLU A 73 4.30 7.61 -8.52
CA GLU A 73 5.23 7.94 -7.45
C GLU A 73 6.61 7.31 -7.65
N ALA A 74 6.66 6.06 -8.10
CA ALA A 74 7.90 5.40 -8.46
C ALA A 74 8.63 6.14 -9.59
N ASP A 75 7.91 6.53 -10.65
CA ASP A 75 8.44 7.32 -11.76
C ASP A 75 8.98 8.67 -11.27
N ARG A 76 8.22 9.37 -10.42
CA ARG A 76 8.64 10.64 -9.81
C ARG A 76 9.96 10.47 -9.04
N ASP A 77 10.03 9.47 -8.18
CA ASP A 77 11.20 9.24 -7.32
C ASP A 77 12.41 8.72 -8.13
N PHE A 78 12.18 8.00 -9.22
CA PHE A 78 13.24 7.54 -10.12
C PHE A 78 13.73 8.67 -11.05
N SER A 79 12.87 9.63 -11.42
CA SER A 79 13.21 10.70 -12.38
C SER A 79 14.34 11.64 -11.92
N ILE A 80 14.61 11.65 -10.61
CA ILE A 80 15.63 12.48 -9.96
C ILE A 80 16.96 11.73 -9.75
N VAL A 81 17.02 10.43 -10.04
CA VAL A 81 18.24 9.63 -9.88
C VAL A 81 19.33 10.16 -10.82
N GLY A 82 20.47 10.57 -10.27
CA GLY A 82 21.59 11.10 -11.05
C GLY A 82 21.35 12.49 -11.64
N LYS A 83 20.30 13.21 -11.18
CA LYS A 83 20.04 14.60 -11.58
C LYS A 83 20.18 15.55 -10.39
N THR A 84 20.82 16.69 -10.62
CA THR A 84 20.75 17.85 -9.72
C THR A 84 19.60 18.74 -10.19
N LEU A 85 18.58 18.90 -9.36
CA LEU A 85 17.40 19.70 -9.68
C LEU A 85 17.72 21.19 -9.52
N SER A 86 17.18 22.01 -10.42
CA SER A 86 17.12 23.46 -10.21
C SER A 86 16.16 23.81 -9.05
N GLN A 87 16.20 25.06 -8.58
CA GLN A 87 15.28 25.51 -7.52
C GLN A 87 13.80 25.39 -7.92
N GLU A 88 13.48 25.60 -9.20
CA GLU A 88 12.12 25.49 -9.71
C GLU A 88 11.65 24.03 -9.78
N GLU A 89 12.49 23.14 -10.31
CA GLU A 89 12.20 21.70 -10.38
C GLU A 89 12.07 21.08 -8.97
N THR A 90 12.85 21.57 -8.01
CA THR A 90 12.74 21.15 -6.60
C THR A 90 11.38 21.52 -6.00
N LYS A 91 10.88 22.72 -6.29
CA LYS A 91 9.54 23.16 -5.83
C LYS A 91 8.44 22.31 -6.46
N GLU A 92 8.54 22.01 -7.76
CA GLU A 92 7.56 21.18 -8.44
C GLU A 92 7.57 19.72 -7.92
N PHE A 93 8.76 19.16 -7.70
CA PHE A 93 8.93 17.84 -7.10
C PHE A 93 8.31 17.78 -5.70
N ALA A 94 8.58 18.77 -4.84
CA ALA A 94 8.01 18.87 -3.51
C ALA A 94 6.49 18.97 -3.55
N LYS A 95 5.91 19.72 -4.49
CA LYS A 95 4.47 19.81 -4.70
C LYS A 95 3.87 18.44 -5.08
N LYS A 96 4.47 17.74 -6.04
CA LYS A 96 4.03 16.38 -6.45
C LYS A 96 4.13 15.38 -5.29
N LYS A 97 5.19 15.49 -4.47
CA LYS A 97 5.36 14.67 -3.26
C LYS A 97 4.27 14.94 -2.23
N ARG A 98 4.01 16.21 -1.93
CA ARG A 98 2.96 16.63 -0.99
C ARG A 98 1.59 16.10 -1.40
N TRP A 99 1.23 16.17 -2.69
CA TRP A 99 -0.03 15.60 -3.17
C TRP A 99 -0.11 14.09 -2.96
N GLY A 100 0.98 13.35 -3.21
CA GLY A 100 1.04 11.92 -2.93
C GLY A 100 0.84 11.61 -1.44
N ASP A 101 1.48 12.39 -0.56
CA ASP A 101 1.35 12.21 0.89
C ASP A 101 -0.07 12.54 1.38
N VAL A 102 -0.69 13.61 0.87
CA VAL A 102 -2.10 13.93 1.14
C VAL A 102 -3.01 12.79 0.73
N THR A 103 -2.84 12.24 -0.47
CA THR A 103 -3.67 11.10 -0.93
C THR A 103 -3.53 9.89 0.00
N LYS A 104 -2.32 9.51 0.40
CA LYS A 104 -2.10 8.40 1.34
C LYS A 104 -2.76 8.65 2.69
N MET A 105 -2.60 9.86 3.22
CA MET A 105 -3.21 10.27 4.50
C MET A 105 -4.74 10.28 4.41
N SER A 106 -5.32 10.71 3.28
CA SER A 106 -6.76 10.66 3.05
C SER A 106 -7.27 9.22 3.00
N VAL A 107 -6.57 8.31 2.32
CA VAL A 107 -6.93 6.88 2.29
C VAL A 107 -6.84 6.26 3.69
N MET A 108 -5.77 6.57 4.43
CA MET A 108 -5.62 6.09 5.80
C MET A 108 -6.72 6.63 6.71
N GLY A 109 -7.01 7.94 6.63
CA GLY A 109 -8.09 8.58 7.37
C GLY A 109 -9.46 8.01 7.03
N PHE A 110 -9.72 7.70 5.76
CA PHE A 110 -10.94 7.03 5.32
C PHE A 110 -11.16 5.71 6.06
N TYR A 111 -10.14 4.83 6.09
CA TYR A 111 -10.25 3.55 6.79
C TYR A 111 -10.39 3.69 8.31
N VAL A 112 -9.69 4.65 8.92
CA VAL A 112 -9.82 4.92 10.36
C VAL A 112 -11.24 5.38 10.70
N ILE A 113 -11.76 6.37 9.96
CA ILE A 113 -13.12 6.90 10.16
C ILE A 113 -14.15 5.80 9.93
N PHE A 114 -14.02 5.01 8.86
CA PHE A 114 -14.95 3.92 8.58
C PHE A 114 -14.90 2.83 9.66
N SER A 115 -13.72 2.51 10.20
CA SER A 115 -13.60 1.54 11.30
C SER A 115 -14.30 2.04 12.56
N LEU A 116 -14.10 3.31 12.94
CA LEU A 116 -14.70 3.92 14.12
C LEU A 116 -16.21 4.13 13.98
N ALA A 117 -16.69 4.43 12.77
CA ALA A 117 -18.11 4.63 12.47
C ALA A 117 -18.84 3.31 12.16
N SER A 118 -18.12 2.21 11.97
CA SER A 118 -18.75 0.93 11.64
C SER A 118 -19.54 0.37 12.84
N PRO A 119 -20.64 -0.37 12.58
CA PRO A 119 -21.28 -1.14 13.63
C PRO A 119 -20.26 -2.08 14.29
N ALA A 120 -20.41 -2.35 15.60
CA ALA A 120 -19.59 -3.31 16.34
C ALA A 120 -19.84 -4.78 15.92
N ASP A 121 -20.13 -5.01 14.64
CA ASP A 121 -20.32 -6.30 14.02
C ASP A 121 -18.95 -6.84 13.53
N PRO A 122 -18.49 -8.01 14.02
CA PRO A 122 -17.19 -8.55 13.66
C PRO A 122 -17.00 -8.80 12.16
N PHE A 123 -18.08 -9.08 11.43
CA PHE A 123 -18.00 -9.32 9.99
C PHE A 123 -17.71 -8.01 9.24
N ILE A 124 -18.46 -6.94 9.52
CA ILE A 124 -18.22 -5.63 8.88
C ILE A 124 -16.80 -5.13 9.19
N LEU A 125 -16.39 -5.20 10.47
CA LEU A 125 -15.08 -4.75 10.89
C LEU A 125 -13.96 -5.58 10.24
N SER A 126 -14.16 -6.88 10.06
CA SER A 126 -13.20 -7.74 9.34
C SER A 126 -12.98 -7.29 7.89
N VAL A 127 -14.06 -6.96 7.16
CA VAL A 127 -13.97 -6.51 5.76
C VAL A 127 -13.21 -5.20 5.66
N ILE A 128 -13.48 -4.26 6.57
CA ILE A 128 -12.78 -2.96 6.62
C ILE A 128 -11.28 -3.18 6.89
N MET A 129 -10.95 -3.98 7.91
CA MET A 129 -9.56 -4.26 8.29
C MET A 129 -8.77 -5.00 7.21
N TYR A 130 -9.36 -6.03 6.59
CA TYR A 130 -8.71 -6.74 5.49
C TYR A 130 -8.49 -5.82 4.29
N SER A 131 -9.50 -5.04 3.91
CA SER A 131 -9.40 -4.09 2.78
C SER A 131 -8.32 -3.03 3.03
N PHE A 132 -8.22 -2.53 4.27
CA PHE A 132 -7.18 -1.58 4.67
C PHE A 132 -5.78 -2.18 4.51
N LEU A 133 -5.54 -3.35 5.10
CA LEU A 133 -4.24 -4.02 5.05
C LEU A 133 -3.85 -4.39 3.62
N LEU A 134 -4.80 -4.93 2.83
CA LEU A 134 -4.59 -5.28 1.42
C LEU A 134 -4.30 -4.04 0.55
N THR A 135 -4.93 -2.89 0.85
CA THR A 135 -4.66 -1.62 0.16
C THR A 135 -3.22 -1.18 0.39
N ILE A 136 -2.73 -1.19 1.63
CA ILE A 136 -1.34 -0.84 1.94
C ILE A 136 -0.37 -1.83 1.31
N LEU A 137 -0.63 -3.14 1.47
CA LEU A 137 0.20 -4.20 0.88
C LEU A 137 0.33 -4.01 -0.63
N SER A 138 -0.79 -3.80 -1.31
CA SER A 138 -0.82 -3.65 -2.76
C SER A 138 -0.11 -2.38 -3.21
N TYR A 139 -0.25 -1.27 -2.47
CA TYR A 139 0.54 -0.07 -2.75
C TYR A 139 2.04 -0.35 -2.66
N LEU A 140 2.51 -0.97 -1.57
CA LEU A 140 3.93 -1.28 -1.40
C LEU A 140 4.45 -2.23 -2.48
N GLN A 141 3.64 -3.23 -2.86
CA GLN A 141 3.97 -4.20 -3.91
C GLN A 141 4.05 -3.52 -5.28
N CYS A 142 3.05 -2.72 -5.64
CA CYS A 142 3.01 -1.99 -6.90
C CYS A 142 4.16 -0.99 -7.04
N TYR A 143 4.47 -0.24 -5.97
CA TYR A 143 5.61 0.69 -5.97
C TYR A 143 6.94 -0.06 -6.16
N SER A 144 7.15 -1.13 -5.39
CA SER A 144 8.36 -1.94 -5.49
C SER A 144 8.52 -2.57 -6.86
N PHE A 145 7.42 -2.99 -7.48
CA PHE A 145 7.40 -3.52 -8.85
C PHE A 145 7.75 -2.44 -9.88
N ALA A 146 7.14 -1.25 -9.79
CA ALA A 146 7.40 -0.15 -10.70
C ALA A 146 8.87 0.29 -10.66
N ILE A 147 9.45 0.47 -9.47
CA ILE A 147 10.88 0.79 -9.33
C ILE A 147 11.78 -0.30 -9.92
N LYS A 148 11.49 -1.59 -9.67
CA LYS A 148 12.27 -2.70 -10.25
C LYS A 148 12.19 -2.71 -11.77
N LYS A 149 11.02 -2.39 -12.34
CA LYS A 149 10.83 -2.27 -13.79
C LYS A 149 11.67 -1.13 -14.37
N LEU A 150 11.62 0.06 -13.77
CA LEU A 150 12.42 1.21 -14.19
C LEU A 150 13.92 0.94 -14.10
N THR A 151 14.36 0.29 -13.01
CA THR A 151 15.78 -0.07 -12.81
C THR A 151 16.27 -1.08 -13.84
N LYS A 152 15.43 -2.02 -14.27
CA LYS A 152 15.76 -2.96 -15.36
C LYS A 152 15.81 -2.25 -16.72
N GLY A 153 14.84 -1.38 -17.00
CA GLY A 153 14.80 -0.59 -18.24
C GLY A 153 15.98 0.36 -18.39
N ALA A 154 16.50 0.93 -17.29
CA ALA A 154 17.68 1.80 -17.32
C ALA A 154 19.03 1.06 -17.49
N LYS A 155 19.03 -0.28 -17.44
CA LYS A 155 20.22 -1.12 -17.65
C LYS A 155 20.30 -1.74 -19.05
N ALA A 156 19.21 -1.67 -19.82
CA ALA A 156 19.13 -2.11 -21.21
C ALA A 156 19.52 -0.96 -22.13
#